data_AF-A0A496VUJ0-F1
#
_entry.id   AF-A0A496VUJ0-F1
#
_cell.length_a   1.000
_cell.length_b   1.000
_cell.length_c   1.000
_cell.angle_alpha   90.00
_cell.angle_beta   90.00
_cell.angle_gamma   90.00
#
_symmetry.space_group_name_H-M   'P 1'
#
loop_
_entity.id
_entity.type
_entity.pdbx_description
1 polymer ?
#
loop_
_entity_poly.entity_id
_entity_poly.type
_entity_poly.pdbx_seq_one_letter_code
_entity_poly.pdbx_strand_id
1 'polypeptide(L)'
;MLENPKNSHISTHTVVFAKNVIQTLEDMTGVSFVLKEDSFQESSFSSSFNMIAHIHFVGTIEGDYLLSLNEVLAAKLIDAYEDGMSEQNLREIRADYGDFIKEVLNTAVG
;
A
#
# COMPACT_ATOMS: atom_id res chain seq x y z
N MET A 1 10.40 -23.62 -14.17
CA MET A 1 9.52 -22.90 -13.23
C MET A 1 8.12 -23.01 -13.79
N LEU A 2 7.18 -23.58 -13.02
CA LEU A 2 5.81 -23.76 -13.48
C LEU A 2 5.07 -22.43 -13.35
N GLU A 3 4.81 -21.79 -14.49
CA GLU A 3 3.92 -20.63 -14.58
C GLU A 3 2.54 -21.05 -14.06
N ASN A 4 2.02 -20.32 -13.08
CA ASN A 4 0.67 -20.53 -12.56
C ASN A 4 -0.32 -19.98 -13.60
N PRO A 5 -1.06 -20.83 -14.35
CA PRO A 5 -1.84 -20.40 -15.51
C PRO A 5 -3.08 -19.54 -15.15
N LYS A 6 -3.36 -19.35 -13.85
CA LYS A 6 -4.52 -18.57 -13.38
C LYS A 6 -4.33 -17.05 -13.48
N ASN A 7 -3.10 -16.56 -13.67
CA ASN A 7 -2.77 -15.13 -13.61
C ASN A 7 -2.16 -14.56 -14.89
N SER A 8 -2.26 -15.26 -16.03
CA SER A 8 -1.62 -14.85 -17.30
C SER A 8 -2.11 -13.51 -17.86
N HIS A 9 -3.17 -12.93 -17.29
CA HIS A 9 -3.78 -11.67 -17.73
C HIS A 9 -3.69 -10.54 -16.70
N ILE A 10 -2.99 -10.75 -15.58
CA ILE A 10 -2.79 -9.68 -14.61
C ILE A 10 -1.95 -8.60 -15.28
N SER A 11 -2.55 -7.41 -15.35
CA SER A 11 -2.05 -6.33 -16.19
C SER A 11 -0.63 -5.94 -15.77
N THR A 12 0.21 -5.60 -16.75
CA THR A 12 1.50 -4.94 -16.52
C THR A 12 1.36 -3.76 -15.56
N HIS A 13 0.23 -3.05 -15.58
CA HIS A 13 -0.07 -1.93 -14.69
C HIS A 13 -0.12 -2.33 -13.21
N THR A 14 -0.70 -3.49 -12.88
CA THR A 14 -0.76 -3.98 -11.49
C THR A 14 0.63 -4.27 -10.93
N VAL A 15 1.50 -4.90 -11.73
CA VAL A 15 2.88 -5.20 -11.35
C VAL A 15 3.70 -3.91 -11.21
N VAL A 16 3.55 -2.98 -12.16
CA VAL A 16 4.23 -1.67 -12.12
C VAL A 16 3.81 -0.88 -10.88
N PHE A 17 2.51 -0.79 -10.61
CA PHE A 17 2.00 -0.12 -9.42
C PHE A 17 2.59 -0.71 -8.13
N ALA A 18 2.56 -2.04 -7.98
CA ALA A 18 3.10 -2.68 -6.79
C ALA A 18 4.61 -2.44 -6.61
N LYS A 19 5.38 -2.44 -7.70
CA LYS A 19 6.81 -2.11 -7.68
C LYS A 19 7.06 -0.65 -7.32
N ASN A 20 6.29 0.27 -7.88
CA ASN A 20 6.40 1.69 -7.55
C ASN A 20 6.10 1.95 -6.07
N VAL A 21 5.05 1.35 -5.50
CA VAL A 21 4.75 1.49 -4.06
C VAL A 21 5.91 0.98 -3.20
N ILE A 22 6.47 -0.18 -3.52
CA ILE A 22 7.62 -0.74 -2.79
C ILE A 22 8.83 0.19 -2.87
N GLN A 23 9.16 0.67 -4.08
CA GLN A 23 10.28 1.58 -4.30
C GLN A 23 10.08 2.89 -3.54
N THR A 24 8.89 3.49 -3.61
CA THR A 24 8.57 4.73 -2.88
C THR A 24 8.67 4.55 -1.37
N LEU A 25 8.19 3.43 -0.83
CA LEU A 25 8.35 3.12 0.59
C LEU A 25 9.82 3.00 0.98
N GLU A 26 10.63 2.29 0.17
CA GLU A 26 12.06 2.13 0.40
C GLU A 26 12.80 3.47 0.31
N ASP A 27 12.47 4.32 -0.67
CA ASP A 27 13.07 5.64 -0.84
C ASP A 27 12.75 6.58 0.32
N MET A 28 11.52 6.52 0.86
CA MET A 28 11.08 7.41 1.94
C MET A 28 11.45 6.92 3.34
N THR A 29 11.54 5.62 3.57
CA THR A 29 11.73 5.03 4.91
C THR A 29 13.06 4.29 5.07
N GLY A 30 13.73 3.96 3.98
CA GLY A 30 14.88 3.04 3.97
C GLY A 30 14.51 1.58 4.25
N VAL A 31 13.23 1.24 4.36
CA VAL A 31 12.75 -0.13 4.62
C VAL A 31 12.40 -0.82 3.31
N SER A 32 13.11 -1.91 3.00
CA SER A 32 12.83 -2.71 1.81
C SER A 32 11.63 -3.64 2.02
N PHE A 33 10.77 -3.73 1.00
CA PHE A 33 9.64 -4.65 0.97
C PHE A 33 9.82 -5.70 -0.14
N VAL A 34 9.30 -6.91 0.09
CA VAL A 34 9.34 -7.99 -0.90
C VAL A 34 7.98 -8.11 -1.57
N LEU A 35 7.97 -8.02 -2.89
CA LEU A 35 6.77 -8.25 -3.69
C LEU A 35 6.38 -9.73 -3.65
N LYS A 36 5.14 -10.02 -3.23
CA LYS A 36 4.54 -11.35 -3.40
C LYS A 36 3.90 -11.47 -4.78
N GLU A 37 4.68 -11.87 -5.78
CA GLU A 37 4.20 -12.01 -7.15
C GLU A 37 3.09 -13.08 -7.30
N ASP A 38 3.08 -14.07 -6.40
CA ASP A 38 2.05 -15.12 -6.36
C ASP A 38 0.70 -14.64 -5.78
N SER A 39 0.64 -13.43 -5.22
CA SER A 39 -0.56 -12.86 -4.59
C SER A 39 -1.46 -12.06 -5.53
N PHE A 40 -1.01 -11.79 -6.75
CA PHE A 40 -1.83 -11.07 -7.71
C PHE A 40 -3.08 -11.88 -8.09
N GLN A 41 -4.24 -11.22 -8.16
CA GLN A 41 -5.50 -11.86 -8.54
C GLN A 41 -6.52 -10.82 -9.02
N GLU A 42 -7.49 -11.27 -9.81
CA GLU A 42 -8.69 -10.50 -10.15
C GLU A 42 -9.85 -10.99 -9.28
N SER A 43 -10.22 -10.19 -8.28
CA SER A 43 -11.32 -10.49 -7.36
C SER A 43 -11.90 -9.20 -6.79
N SER A 44 -13.07 -9.29 -6.17
CA SER A 44 -13.58 -8.18 -5.34
C SER A 44 -12.55 -7.82 -4.27
N PHE A 45 -12.30 -6.53 -4.10
CA PHE A 45 -11.40 -6.05 -3.05
C PHE A 45 -12.01 -6.29 -1.67
N SER A 46 -11.21 -6.88 -0.77
CA SER A 46 -11.52 -7.01 0.65
C SER A 46 -10.22 -6.84 1.43
N SER A 47 -10.24 -6.03 2.49
CA SER A 47 -9.09 -5.86 3.37
C SER A 47 -9.45 -6.25 4.80
N SER A 48 -8.53 -6.96 5.46
CA SER A 48 -8.59 -7.22 6.91
C SER A 48 -8.04 -6.06 7.73
N PHE A 49 -7.56 -4.99 7.08
CA PHE A 49 -6.93 -3.86 7.72
C PHE A 49 -7.90 -2.69 7.95
N ASN A 50 -7.61 -1.91 8.98
CA ASN A 50 -8.44 -0.78 9.42
C ASN A 50 -8.09 0.56 8.76
N MET A 51 -6.97 0.64 8.04
CA MET A 51 -6.56 1.83 7.29
C MET A 51 -6.48 1.52 5.80
N ILE A 52 -7.14 2.37 5.00
CA ILE A 52 -7.14 2.31 3.53
C ILE A 52 -6.89 3.72 3.00
N ALA A 53 -5.82 3.90 2.23
CA ALA A 53 -5.61 5.07 1.39
C ALA A 53 -6.08 4.75 -0.03
N HIS A 54 -6.74 5.72 -0.67
CA HIS A 54 -7.23 5.56 -2.03
C HIS A 54 -6.93 6.79 -2.89
N ILE A 55 -6.64 6.54 -4.17
CA ILE A 55 -6.59 7.56 -5.22
C ILE A 55 -7.47 7.09 -6.36
N HIS A 56 -8.45 7.92 -6.69
CA HIS A 56 -9.29 7.73 -7.87
C HIS A 56 -8.62 8.32 -9.11
N PHE A 57 -8.64 7.62 -10.24
CA PHE A 57 -8.10 8.12 -11.51
C PHE A 57 -9.13 8.03 -12.63
N VAL A 58 -9.05 8.99 -13.55
CA VAL A 58 -9.94 9.10 -14.72
C VAL A 58 -9.11 9.33 -15.97
N GLY A 59 -9.46 8.66 -17.07
CA GLY A 59 -8.82 8.79 -18.37
C GLY A 59 -9.55 7.97 -19.44
N THR A 60 -8.81 7.30 -20.33
CA THR A 60 -9.38 6.29 -21.23
C THR A 60 -9.97 5.10 -20.47
N ILE A 61 -9.43 4.85 -19.27
CA ILE A 61 -9.95 3.94 -18.26
C ILE A 61 -10.15 4.72 -16.96
N GLU A 62 -11.07 4.25 -16.13
CA GLU A 62 -11.36 4.79 -14.80
C GLU A 62 -11.15 3.68 -13.77
N GLY A 63 -10.70 4.04 -12.58
CA GLY A 63 -10.52 3.10 -11.49
C GLY A 63 -9.89 3.72 -10.27
N ASP A 64 -9.47 2.86 -9.33
CA ASP A 64 -8.91 3.26 -8.05
C ASP A 64 -7.59 2.53 -7.78
N TYR A 65 -6.61 3.26 -7.26
CA TYR A 65 -5.46 2.69 -6.57
C TYR A 65 -5.76 2.64 -5.08
N LEU A 66 -5.54 1.48 -4.47
CA LEU A 66 -5.82 1.24 -3.05
C LEU A 66 -4.57 0.72 -2.36
N LEU A 67 -4.27 1.28 -1.19
CA LEU A 67 -3.24 0.79 -0.28
C LEU A 67 -3.86 0.57 1.11
N SER A 68 -3.91 -0.68 1.56
CA SER A 68 -4.46 -1.04 2.87
C SER A 68 -3.39 -1.62 3.78
N LEU A 69 -3.35 -1.17 5.03
CA LEU A 69 -2.36 -1.56 6.01
C LEU A 69 -2.85 -1.40 7.45
N ASN A 70 -2.15 -2.03 8.38
CA ASN A 70 -2.40 -1.85 9.82
C ASN A 70 -1.87 -0.47 10.28
N GLU A 71 -2.65 0.27 11.08
CA GLU A 71 -2.22 1.56 11.67
C GLU A 71 -0.91 1.47 12.47
N VAL A 72 -0.67 0.36 13.19
CA VAL A 72 0.60 0.12 13.90
C VAL A 72 1.77 0.04 12.92
N LEU A 73 1.57 -0.62 11.78
CA LEU A 73 2.61 -0.68 10.74
C LEU A 73 2.83 0.70 10.12
N ALA A 74 1.77 1.45 9.85
CA ALA A 74 1.87 2.82 9.33
C ALA A 74 2.66 3.74 10.29
N ALA A 75 2.37 3.68 11.59
CA ALA A 75 3.09 4.44 12.61
C ALA A 75 4.55 3.99 12.74
N LYS A 76 4.84 2.69 12.62
CA LYS A 76 6.22 2.16 12.61
C LYS A 76 7.03 2.64 11.41
N LEU A 77 6.40 2.83 10.25
CA LEU A 77 7.09 3.30 9.04
C LEU A 77 7.65 4.72 9.17
N ILE A 78 7.06 5.54 10.05
CA ILE A 78 7.49 6.90 10.32
C ILE A 78 8.18 7.05 11.69
N ASP A 79 8.58 5.93 12.31
CA ASP A 79 9.23 5.88 13.63
C ASP A 79 8.42 6.58 14.75
N ALA A 80 7.09 6.62 14.62
CA ALA A 80 6.18 7.26 15.58
C ALA A 80 5.48 6.26 16.52
N TYR A 81 5.78 4.96 16.39
CA TYR A 81 5.19 3.92 17.22
C TYR A 81 6.11 3.52 18.38
N GLU A 82 5.59 3.60 19.60
CA GLU A 82 6.25 3.10 20.81
C GLU A 82 5.62 1.77 21.24
N ASP A 83 6.45 0.80 21.65
CA ASP A 83 5.97 -0.49 22.10
C ASP A 83 5.04 -0.34 23.32
N GLY A 84 3.80 -0.86 23.19
CA GLY A 84 2.76 -0.72 24.21
C GLY A 84 1.92 0.55 24.08
N MET A 85 2.09 1.34 23.01
CA MET A 85 1.23 2.49 22.70
C MET A 85 -0.24 2.08 22.68
N SER A 86 -1.07 2.84 23.40
CA SER A 86 -2.52 2.62 23.44
C SER A 86 -3.18 2.94 22.09
N GLU A 87 -4.34 2.35 21.82
CA GLU A 87 -5.13 2.70 20.63
C GLU A 87 -5.51 4.19 20.59
N GLN A 88 -5.69 4.82 21.75
CA GLN A 88 -6.01 6.26 21.81
C GLN A 88 -4.83 7.10 21.33
N ASN A 89 -3.62 6.81 21.82
CA ASN A 89 -2.41 7.53 21.39
C ASN A 89 -2.14 7.30 19.90
N LEU A 90 -2.34 6.06 19.41
CA LEU A 90 -2.22 5.74 17.99
C LEU A 90 -3.20 6.53 17.11
N ARG A 91 -4.40 6.83 17.63
CA ARG A 91 -5.39 7.67 16.94
C ARG A 91 -5.00 9.14 16.91
N GLU A 92 -4.32 9.64 17.94
CA GLU A 92 -3.89 11.04 18.04
C GLU A 92 -2.84 11.38 16.97
N ILE A 93 -1.95 10.43 16.64
CA ILE A 93 -0.93 10.58 15.58
C ILE A 93 -1.41 10.10 14.20
N ARG A 94 -2.71 9.82 14.04
CA ARG A 94 -3.26 9.28 12.78
C ARG A 94 -3.09 10.20 11.59
N ALA A 95 -3.12 11.50 11.80
CA ALA A 95 -2.86 12.47 10.75
C ALA A 95 -1.46 12.27 10.16
N ASP A 96 -0.46 12.07 11.01
CA ASP A 96 0.95 12.00 10.61
C ASP A 96 1.24 10.80 9.71
N TYR A 97 0.94 9.58 10.19
CA TYR A 97 1.12 8.39 9.35
C TYR A 97 0.09 8.33 8.20
N GLY A 98 -1.08 8.94 8.38
CA GLY A 98 -2.08 9.06 7.32
C GLY A 98 -1.59 9.88 6.14
N ASP A 99 -0.96 11.02 6.40
CA ASP A 99 -0.42 11.91 5.39
C ASP A 99 0.83 11.30 4.74
N PHE A 100 1.67 10.60 5.49
CA PHE A 100 2.76 9.81 4.93
C PHE A 100 2.26 8.77 3.92
N ILE A 101 1.25 7.97 4.27
CA ILE A 101 0.72 6.93 3.37
C ILE A 101 0.06 7.53 2.12
N LYS A 102 -0.61 8.69 2.25
CA LYS A 102 -1.12 9.43 1.07
C LYS A 102 0.02 9.88 0.17
N GLU A 103 1.12 10.38 0.73
CA GLU A 103 2.27 10.83 -0.05
C GLU A 103 2.98 9.67 -0.76
N VAL A 104 3.11 8.52 -0.09
CA VAL A 104 3.58 7.28 -0.72
C VAL A 104 2.71 6.93 -1.93
N LEU A 105 1.39 6.93 -1.75
CA LEU A 105 0.46 6.56 -2.81
C LEU A 105 0.48 7.57 -3.96
N ASN A 106 0.51 8.88 -3.66
CA ASN A 106 0.64 9.95 -4.66
C ASN A 106 1.92 9.81 -5.48
N THR A 107 3.05 9.59 -4.82
CA THR A 107 4.35 9.46 -5.49
C THR A 107 4.45 8.18 -6.31
N ALA A 108 3.82 7.09 -5.86
CA ALA A 108 3.86 5.82 -6.58
C ALA A 108 3.02 5.83 -7.88
N VAL A 109 1.96 6.64 -7.94
CA VAL A 109 1.04 6.72 -9.09
C VAL A 109 1.30 7.90 -10.03
N GLY A 110 1.99 8.95 -9.55
CA GLY A 110 2.37 10.13 -10.32
C GLY A 110 3.57 9.90 -11.22
#